data_AF-A0A257VXD0-F1
#
_entry.id   AF-A0A257VXD0-F1
#
_cell.length_a   1.000
_cell.length_b   1.000
_cell.length_c   1.000
_cell.angle_alpha   90.00
_cell.angle_beta   90.00
_cell.angle_gamma   90.00
#
_symmetry.space_group_name_H-M   'P 1'
#
loop_
_entity.id
_entity.type
_entity.pdbx_description
1 polymer ?
#
loop_
_entity_poly.entity_id
_entity_poly.type
_entity_poly.pdbx_seq_one_letter_code
_entity_poly.pdbx_strand_id
1 'polypeptide(L)'
;MTDGSSNYTAVFDLRRRAIRLYAADHAEPVSEGQLPEGFGTRPSLIEMSLFDQEVTVAVDGKAVMSPWTFATPEGTPHPRFPIRFGSQGLNVRVSKLVVYRDVYYTGTRSRHAIESPYLLGDGELFVLGDNSPVSHDSRRWPDGAVDTSLLVGKPFVVHLPSKPGRLRIGPYEAQLRLPDFERMQRLP
;
A
#
# COMPACT_ATOMS: atom_id res chain seq x y z
N MET A 1 -12.26 11.06 -0.12
CA MET A 1 -11.46 9.95 -0.66
C MET A 1 -12.39 8.84 -1.13
N THR A 2 -11.93 7.86 -1.90
CA THR A 2 -12.77 6.76 -2.38
C THR A 2 -11.97 5.46 -2.45
N ASP A 3 -12.62 4.34 -2.17
CA ASP A 3 -12.09 2.99 -2.40
C ASP A 3 -12.39 2.47 -3.82
N GLY A 4 -13.09 3.25 -4.64
CA GLY A 4 -13.58 2.88 -5.97
C GLY A 4 -15.07 2.53 -5.99
N SER A 5 -15.65 2.13 -4.86
CA SER A 5 -17.06 1.77 -4.71
C SER A 5 -17.86 2.92 -4.09
N SER A 6 -17.35 3.47 -2.98
CA SER A 6 -17.98 4.54 -2.22
C SER A 6 -17.08 5.76 -2.09
N ASN A 7 -17.69 6.92 -1.86
CA ASN A 7 -16.98 8.15 -1.51
C ASN A 7 -17.10 8.41 -0.01
N TYR A 8 -15.97 8.75 0.61
CA TYR A 8 -15.86 9.12 2.01
C TYR A 8 -15.42 10.57 2.13
N THR A 9 -16.21 11.39 2.82
CA THR A 9 -16.01 12.83 2.91
C THR A 9 -15.93 13.27 4.36
N ALA A 10 -14.76 13.73 4.79
CA ALA A 10 -14.58 14.40 6.06
C ALA A 10 -14.87 15.91 5.89
N VAL A 11 -15.88 16.41 6.60
CA VAL A 11 -16.30 17.82 6.60
C VAL A 11 -15.84 18.45 7.92
N PHE A 12 -14.99 19.47 7.81
CA PHE A 12 -14.46 20.24 8.92
C PHE A 12 -15.25 21.55 9.05
N ASP A 13 -16.11 21.67 10.06
CA ASP A 13 -16.99 22.83 10.28
C ASP A 13 -16.42 23.73 11.40
N LEU A 14 -15.74 24.81 11.01
CA LEU A 14 -15.15 25.77 11.94
C LEU A 14 -16.18 26.52 12.79
N ARG A 15 -17.41 26.73 12.28
CA ARG A 15 -18.46 27.44 13.03
C ARG A 15 -19.03 26.55 14.13
N ARG A 16 -19.29 25.28 13.81
CA ARG A 16 -19.79 24.28 14.76
C ARG A 16 -18.69 23.65 15.60
N ARG A 17 -17.43 23.93 15.30
CA ARG A 17 -16.26 23.30 15.93
C ARG A 17 -16.27 21.78 15.86
N ALA A 18 -16.84 21.21 14.79
CA ALA A 18 -17.07 19.78 14.61
C ALA A 18 -16.42 19.24 13.34
N ILE A 19 -16.16 17.94 13.32
CA ILE A 19 -15.73 17.18 12.14
C ILE A 19 -16.71 16.04 11.93
N ARG A 20 -17.21 15.88 10.71
CA ARG A 20 -18.16 14.83 10.37
C ARG A 20 -17.64 14.02 9.19
N LEU A 21 -17.75 12.71 9.29
CA LEU A 21 -17.46 11.80 8.21
C LEU A 21 -18.76 11.33 7.58
N TYR A 22 -18.86 11.46 6.26
CA TYR A 22 -19.97 10.95 5.47
C TYR A 22 -19.46 9.85 4.54
N ALA A 23 -20.23 8.78 4.42
CA ALA A 23 -20.11 7.78 3.36
C ALA A 23 -21.26 8.01 2.36
N ALA A 24 -21.00 7.83 1.06
CA ALA A 24 -21.91 8.26 -0.02
C ALA A 24 -23.35 7.68 0.07
N ASP A 25 -23.47 6.51 0.68
CA ASP A 25 -24.70 5.75 0.93
C ASP A 25 -25.45 6.19 2.20
N HIS A 26 -24.87 7.08 3.01
CA HIS A 26 -25.45 7.58 4.24
C HIS A 26 -25.82 9.07 4.14
N ALA A 27 -27.08 9.39 4.43
CA ALA A 27 -27.54 10.78 4.51
C ALA A 27 -27.02 11.50 5.77
N GLU A 28 -26.87 10.76 6.86
CA GLU A 28 -26.34 11.22 8.14
C GLU A 28 -24.84 10.90 8.26
N PRO A 29 -24.08 11.64 9.10
CA PRO A 29 -22.67 11.32 9.32
C PRO A 29 -22.50 9.94 9.95
N VAL A 30 -21.59 9.14 9.40
CA VAL A 30 -21.24 7.80 9.92
C VAL A 30 -20.29 7.86 11.11
N SER A 31 -19.59 8.97 11.28
CA SER A 31 -18.77 9.28 12.46
C SER A 31 -18.71 10.80 12.67
N GLU A 32 -18.68 11.23 13.92
CA GLU A 32 -18.57 12.63 14.29
C GLU A 32 -17.54 12.80 15.40
N GLY A 33 -16.83 13.92 15.35
CA GLY A 33 -15.78 14.30 16.27
C GLY A 33 -15.72 15.81 16.47
N GLN A 34 -14.84 16.24 17.37
CA GLN A 34 -14.63 17.65 17.67
C GLN A 34 -13.35 18.15 17.00
N LEU A 35 -13.38 19.40 16.53
CA LEU A 35 -12.17 20.04 16.03
C LEU A 35 -11.19 20.30 17.17
N PRO A 36 -9.91 19.89 17.05
CA PRO A 36 -8.90 20.21 18.04
C PRO A 36 -8.78 21.71 18.27
N GLU A 37 -8.47 22.10 19.50
CA GLU A 37 -8.27 23.50 19.87
C GLU A 37 -7.24 24.17 18.94
N GLY A 38 -7.54 25.40 18.50
CA GLY A 38 -6.68 26.14 17.58
C GLY A 38 -6.72 25.66 16.11
N PHE A 39 -7.50 24.62 15.77
CA PHE A 39 -7.70 24.29 14.36
C PHE A 39 -8.32 25.48 13.62
N GLY A 40 -7.67 25.90 12.53
CA GLY A 40 -8.06 27.07 11.72
C GLY A 40 -7.35 28.38 12.12
N THR A 41 -6.63 28.44 13.25
CA THR A 41 -5.82 29.62 13.64
C THR A 41 -4.35 29.48 13.24
N ARG A 42 -3.89 28.26 12.98
CA ARG A 42 -2.55 27.92 12.50
C ARG A 42 -2.62 26.84 11.42
N PRO A 43 -1.57 26.68 10.60
CA PRO A 43 -1.43 25.50 9.76
C PRO A 43 -1.55 24.23 10.60
N SER A 44 -2.36 23.29 10.11
CA SER A 44 -2.60 21.98 10.75
C SER A 44 -2.44 20.90 9.69
N LEU A 45 -1.85 19.77 10.07
CA LEU A 45 -1.78 18.59 9.24
C LEU A 45 -3.14 17.88 9.32
N ILE A 46 -3.74 17.58 8.17
CA ILE A 46 -4.94 16.76 8.06
C ILE A 46 -4.54 15.44 7.44
N GLU A 47 -4.89 14.35 8.11
CA GLU A 47 -4.59 12.99 7.70
C GLU A 47 -5.90 12.22 7.55
N MET A 48 -6.04 11.49 6.45
CA MET A 48 -7.17 10.61 6.21
C MET A 48 -6.65 9.34 5.54
N SER A 49 -7.08 8.18 6.05
CA SER A 49 -6.66 6.86 5.54
C SER A 49 -7.87 5.97 5.27
N LEU A 50 -7.70 5.05 4.32
CA LEU A 50 -8.66 4.01 3.92
C LEU A 50 -8.04 2.60 4.09
N PHE A 51 -7.00 2.46 4.91
CA PHE A 51 -6.33 1.17 5.13
C PHE A 51 -7.21 0.21 5.93
N ASP A 52 -7.01 -1.09 5.69
CA ASP A 52 -7.66 -2.18 6.43
C ASP A 52 -9.19 -2.11 6.49
N GLN A 53 -9.80 -1.59 5.41
CA GLN A 53 -11.26 -1.39 5.30
C GLN A 53 -11.82 -0.44 6.38
N GLU A 54 -11.00 0.48 6.87
CA GLU A 54 -11.37 1.51 7.82
C GLU A 54 -11.08 2.91 7.28
N VAL A 55 -12.02 3.83 7.52
CA VAL A 55 -11.81 5.25 7.33
C VAL A 55 -11.39 5.86 8.65
N THR A 56 -10.17 6.40 8.69
CA THR A 56 -9.66 7.16 9.83
C THR A 56 -9.41 8.61 9.44
N VAL A 57 -9.62 9.52 10.39
CA VAL A 57 -9.33 10.95 10.25
C VAL A 57 -8.54 11.41 11.45
N ALA A 58 -7.44 12.09 11.19
CA ALA A 58 -6.57 12.67 12.21
C ALA A 58 -6.19 14.12 11.87
N VAL A 59 -5.87 14.87 12.92
CA VAL A 59 -5.33 16.22 12.84
C VAL A 59 -4.08 16.28 13.69
N ASP A 60 -2.98 16.74 13.10
CA ASP A 60 -1.65 16.80 13.74
C ASP A 60 -1.26 15.46 14.40
N GLY A 61 -1.49 14.33 13.71
CA GLY A 61 -1.17 12.99 14.19
C GLY A 61 -2.11 12.42 15.26
N LYS A 62 -3.20 13.12 15.60
CA LYS A 62 -4.18 12.66 16.60
C LYS A 62 -5.51 12.34 15.95
N ALA A 63 -6.03 11.13 16.20
CA ALA A 63 -7.38 10.75 15.78
C ALA A 63 -8.41 11.71 16.39
N VAL A 64 -9.32 12.21 15.55
CA VAL A 64 -10.31 13.23 15.93
C VAL A 64 -11.74 12.70 15.99
N MET A 65 -11.94 11.45 15.61
CA MET A 65 -13.21 10.72 15.63
C MET A 65 -12.95 9.22 15.67
N SER A 66 -13.97 8.43 15.96
CA SER A 66 -13.90 6.97 15.86
C SER A 66 -13.75 6.54 14.40
N PRO A 67 -12.93 5.51 14.09
CA PRO A 67 -12.86 4.92 12.76
C PRO A 67 -14.21 4.42 12.27
N TRP A 68 -14.42 4.45 10.95
CA TRP A 68 -15.58 3.84 10.32
C TRP A 68 -15.16 2.66 9.45
N THR A 69 -15.64 1.47 9.78
CA THR A 69 -15.40 0.25 8.99
C THR A 69 -16.34 0.18 7.80
N PHE A 70 -15.85 -0.28 6.66
CA PHE A 70 -16.64 -0.53 5.46
C PHE A 70 -16.30 -1.90 4.87
N ALA A 71 -17.04 -2.33 3.84
CA ALA A 71 -16.69 -3.48 3.04
C ALA A 71 -16.41 -3.02 1.61
N THR A 72 -15.34 -3.53 1.00
CA THR A 72 -15.05 -3.29 -0.42
C THR A 72 -15.50 -4.50 -1.23
N PRO A 73 -16.52 -4.37 -2.10
CA PRO A 73 -16.94 -5.46 -2.96
C PRO A 73 -15.81 -5.97 -3.86
N GLU A 74 -15.81 -7.28 -4.12
CA GLU A 74 -14.90 -7.87 -5.09
C GLU A 74 -15.10 -7.26 -6.48
N GLY A 75 -14.01 -7.02 -7.21
CA GLY A 75 -14.05 -6.37 -8.53
C GLY A 75 -14.26 -4.86 -8.51
N THR A 76 -14.22 -4.22 -7.33
CA THR A 76 -14.26 -2.75 -7.23
C THR A 76 -13.14 -2.13 -8.09
N PRO A 77 -13.48 -1.22 -9.03
CA PRO A 77 -12.50 -0.65 -9.93
C PRO A 77 -11.57 0.32 -9.20
N HIS A 78 -10.31 0.41 -9.66
CA HIS A 78 -9.37 1.38 -9.12
C HIS A 78 -9.79 2.83 -9.45
N PRO A 79 -9.94 3.71 -8.46
CA PRO A 79 -10.40 5.08 -8.70
C PRO A 79 -9.34 5.92 -9.42
N ARG A 80 -9.72 6.55 -10.54
CA ARG A 80 -8.85 7.50 -11.28
C ARG A 80 -8.58 8.80 -10.51
N PHE A 81 -9.50 9.20 -9.64
CA PHE A 81 -9.43 10.42 -8.84
C PHE A 81 -9.66 10.07 -7.36
N PRO A 82 -8.65 9.48 -6.67
CA PRO A 82 -8.84 8.91 -5.33
C PRO A 82 -9.08 9.95 -4.24
N ILE A 83 -8.67 11.19 -4.47
CA ILE A 83 -8.72 12.28 -3.48
C ILE A 83 -9.24 13.55 -4.13
N ARG A 84 -10.11 14.24 -3.40
CA ARG A 84 -10.64 15.57 -3.71
C ARG A 84 -10.74 16.35 -2.41
N PHE A 85 -10.53 17.65 -2.47
CA PHE A 85 -10.77 18.58 -1.36
C PHE A 85 -11.40 19.86 -1.91
N GLY A 86 -12.13 20.55 -1.07
CA GLY A 86 -12.78 21.81 -1.40
C GLY A 86 -13.10 22.60 -0.13
N SER A 87 -13.48 23.85 -0.31
CA SER A 87 -13.95 24.71 0.78
C SER A 87 -15.23 25.43 0.37
N GLN A 88 -16.04 25.79 1.36
CA GLN A 88 -17.21 26.62 1.18
C GLN A 88 -17.21 27.70 2.26
N GLY A 89 -17.37 28.97 1.85
CA GLY A 89 -17.40 30.11 2.77
C GLY A 89 -16.07 30.37 3.51
N LEU A 90 -14.97 29.79 3.04
CA LEU A 90 -13.64 29.88 3.64
C LEU A 90 -12.57 29.94 2.56
N ASN A 91 -11.56 30.79 2.75
CA ASN A 91 -10.34 30.78 1.96
C ASN A 91 -9.34 29.83 2.62
N VAL A 92 -8.98 28.75 1.93
CA VAL A 92 -8.11 27.70 2.46
C VAL A 92 -6.90 27.55 1.55
N ARG A 93 -5.71 27.53 2.15
CA ARG A 93 -4.47 27.16 1.46
C ARG A 93 -4.11 25.72 1.80
N VAL A 94 -4.08 24.86 0.80
CA VAL A 94 -3.54 23.51 0.90
C VAL A 94 -2.07 23.54 0.49
N SER A 95 -1.21 22.93 1.30
CA SER A 95 0.23 22.83 1.03
C SER A 95 0.77 21.48 1.49
N LYS A 96 1.92 21.06 0.95
CA LYS A 96 2.58 19.78 1.29
C LYS A 96 1.66 18.55 1.14
N LEU A 97 0.88 18.52 0.06
CA LEU A 97 0.01 17.38 -0.24
C LEU A 97 0.86 16.13 -0.52
N VAL A 98 0.63 15.07 0.25
CA VAL A 98 1.26 13.76 0.07
C VAL A 98 0.17 12.70 0.03
N VAL A 99 0.31 11.73 -0.87
CA VAL A 99 -0.62 10.61 -1.01
C VAL A 99 0.17 9.31 -0.93
N TYR A 100 -0.13 8.49 0.08
CA TYR A 100 0.40 7.14 0.21
C TYR A 100 -0.62 6.16 -0.38
N ARG A 101 -0.15 5.23 -1.21
CA ARG A 101 -0.98 4.14 -1.75
C ARG A 101 -0.22 2.84 -1.63
N ASP A 102 -0.94 1.79 -1.29
CA ASP A 102 -0.40 0.42 -1.18
C ASP A 102 -0.14 -0.22 -2.56
N VAL A 103 -0.63 0.41 -3.64
CA VAL A 103 -0.47 -0.14 -4.98
C VAL A 103 0.82 0.34 -5.62
N TYR A 104 1.88 -0.46 -5.44
CA TYR A 104 3.10 -0.42 -6.26
C TYR A 104 2.90 -1.22 -7.56
N TYR A 105 2.40 -0.56 -8.61
CA TYR A 105 2.59 -1.10 -9.95
C TYR A 105 4.05 -0.92 -10.34
N THR A 106 4.77 -2.02 -10.55
CA THR A 106 6.17 -2.05 -10.99
C THR A 106 6.31 -1.67 -12.46
N GLY A 107 5.72 -0.55 -12.90
CA GLY A 107 5.67 -0.14 -14.31
C GLY A 107 7.05 0.09 -14.93
N THR A 108 8.04 0.55 -14.17
CA THR A 108 9.30 1.04 -14.74
C THR A 108 10.41 -0.01 -14.85
N ARG A 109 10.26 -1.21 -14.26
CA ARG A 109 11.36 -2.20 -14.16
C ARG A 109 10.98 -3.64 -14.50
N SER A 110 9.74 -3.91 -14.89
CA SER A 110 9.31 -5.27 -15.21
C SER A 110 8.98 -5.40 -16.70
N ARG A 111 9.25 -6.57 -17.25
CA ARG A 111 9.17 -6.93 -18.68
C ARG A 111 7.83 -7.56 -19.04
N HIS A 112 7.24 -8.29 -18.10
CA HIS A 112 6.11 -9.19 -18.33
C HIS A 112 4.94 -8.86 -17.42
N ALA A 113 3.71 -9.12 -17.88
CA ALA A 113 2.48 -9.02 -17.09
C ALA A 113 2.20 -7.65 -16.44
N ILE A 114 2.62 -6.54 -17.07
CA ILE A 114 2.33 -5.17 -16.59
C ILE A 114 1.13 -4.58 -17.32
N GLU A 115 1.25 -4.36 -18.62
CA GLU A 115 0.22 -3.71 -19.45
C GLU A 115 -0.64 -4.72 -20.21
N SER A 116 -0.12 -5.92 -20.39
CA SER A 116 -0.78 -7.03 -21.07
C SER A 116 -0.56 -8.34 -20.30
N PRO A 117 -1.50 -9.30 -20.41
CA PRO A 117 -1.31 -10.63 -19.83
C PRO A 117 -0.07 -11.33 -20.39
N TYR A 118 0.60 -12.12 -19.55
CA TYR A 118 1.64 -13.06 -19.97
C TYR A 118 1.01 -14.44 -20.13
N LEU A 119 1.10 -15.03 -21.32
CA LEU A 119 0.54 -16.36 -21.59
C LEU A 119 1.52 -17.43 -21.14
N LEU A 120 1.03 -18.39 -20.36
CA LEU A 120 1.76 -19.57 -19.92
C LEU A 120 1.40 -20.77 -20.79
N GLY A 121 2.39 -21.62 -21.05
CA GLY A 121 2.20 -22.96 -21.59
C GLY A 121 1.66 -23.95 -20.56
N ASP A 122 1.37 -25.16 -21.02
CA ASP A 122 0.98 -26.26 -20.13
C ASP A 122 2.16 -26.62 -19.21
N GLY A 123 1.88 -26.75 -17.91
CA GLY A 123 2.91 -27.04 -16.91
C GLY A 123 3.88 -25.88 -16.63
N GLU A 124 3.55 -24.64 -16.99
CA GLU A 124 4.35 -23.46 -16.64
C GLU A 124 3.69 -22.63 -15.53
N LEU A 125 4.52 -21.93 -14.76
CA LEU A 125 4.09 -21.05 -13.67
C LEU A 125 4.69 -19.66 -13.84
N PHE A 126 3.90 -18.65 -13.46
CA PHE A 126 4.37 -17.28 -13.29
C PHE A 126 4.58 -17.01 -11.80
N VAL A 127 5.84 -17.00 -11.35
CA VAL A 127 6.16 -16.90 -9.92
C VAL A 127 6.35 -15.44 -9.51
N LEU A 128 5.74 -15.08 -8.37
CA LEU A 128 5.81 -13.74 -7.80
C LEU A 128 6.51 -13.79 -6.44
N GLY A 129 7.46 -12.89 -6.24
CA GLY A 129 8.04 -12.66 -4.93
C GLY A 129 7.07 -11.92 -4.00
N ASP A 130 7.34 -12.02 -2.71
CA ASP A 130 6.57 -11.42 -1.62
C ASP A 130 6.75 -9.90 -1.50
N ASN A 131 7.71 -9.30 -2.20
CA ASN A 131 7.98 -7.86 -2.17
C ASN A 131 8.21 -7.30 -3.59
N SER A 132 7.13 -6.87 -4.24
CA SER A 132 7.12 -6.38 -5.62
C SER A 132 8.18 -5.33 -5.98
N PRO A 133 8.44 -4.29 -5.15
CA PRO A 133 9.51 -3.32 -5.40
C PRO A 133 10.92 -3.89 -5.59
N VAL A 134 11.28 -4.99 -4.92
CA VAL A 134 12.67 -5.50 -4.90
C VAL A 134 12.81 -6.93 -5.41
N SER A 135 11.72 -7.68 -5.53
CA SER A 135 11.74 -9.06 -6.02
C SER A 135 12.29 -9.14 -7.43
N HIS A 136 13.14 -10.14 -7.65
CA HIS A 136 13.65 -10.50 -8.96
C HIS A 136 12.99 -11.81 -9.37
N ASP A 137 11.77 -11.71 -9.89
CA ASP A 137 10.87 -12.81 -10.19
C ASP A 137 10.44 -12.80 -11.67
N SER A 138 9.41 -13.59 -12.03
CA SER A 138 8.91 -13.73 -13.40
C SER A 138 8.58 -12.42 -14.09
N ARG A 139 8.30 -11.34 -13.34
CA ARG A 139 8.06 -10.02 -13.94
C ARG A 139 9.33 -9.41 -14.51
N ARG A 140 10.53 -9.79 -14.03
CA ARG A 140 11.82 -9.17 -14.39
C ARG A 140 12.76 -10.10 -15.17
N TRP A 141 12.63 -11.41 -14.95
CA TRP A 141 13.46 -12.39 -15.65
C TRP A 141 13.29 -12.28 -17.17
N PRO A 142 14.33 -12.61 -17.96
CA PRO A 142 14.22 -12.63 -19.41
C PRO A 142 13.05 -13.50 -19.89
N ASP A 143 12.93 -14.68 -19.30
CA ASP A 143 11.77 -15.56 -19.42
C ASP A 143 10.92 -15.49 -18.15
N GLY A 144 9.63 -15.20 -18.30
CA GLY A 144 8.69 -15.10 -17.18
C GLY A 144 8.12 -16.45 -16.76
N ALA A 145 8.25 -17.49 -17.58
CA ALA A 145 7.71 -18.81 -17.29
C ALA A 145 8.73 -19.67 -16.51
N VAL A 146 8.22 -20.43 -15.54
CA VAL A 146 8.97 -21.47 -14.84
C VAL A 146 8.28 -22.80 -15.07
N ASP A 147 8.99 -23.75 -15.68
CA ASP A 147 8.49 -25.10 -15.88
C ASP A 147 8.27 -25.80 -14.52
N THR A 148 7.11 -26.40 -14.32
CA THR A 148 6.74 -27.13 -13.09
C THR A 148 7.69 -28.28 -12.77
N SER A 149 8.39 -28.86 -13.75
CA SER A 149 9.44 -29.85 -13.53
C SER A 149 10.64 -29.30 -12.75
N LEU A 150 10.84 -27.98 -12.73
CA LEU A 150 11.84 -27.31 -11.90
C LEU A 150 11.40 -27.20 -10.43
N LEU A 151 10.11 -27.43 -10.12
CA LEU A 151 9.61 -27.50 -8.75
C LEU A 151 9.75 -28.92 -8.22
N VAL A 152 10.91 -29.20 -7.63
CA VAL A 152 11.21 -30.53 -7.11
C VAL A 152 10.80 -30.64 -5.64
N GLY A 153 9.76 -31.46 -5.39
CA GLY A 153 9.43 -32.00 -4.07
C GLY A 153 8.64 -31.07 -3.14
N LYS A 154 8.40 -31.54 -1.91
CA LYS A 154 7.75 -30.76 -0.85
C LYS A 154 8.78 -29.79 -0.25
N PRO A 155 8.50 -28.47 -0.19
CA PRO A 155 9.42 -27.54 0.45
C PRO A 155 9.59 -27.95 1.92
N PHE A 156 10.82 -28.27 2.30
CA PHE A 156 11.16 -28.75 3.65
C PHE A 156 12.04 -27.76 4.42
N VAL A 157 12.58 -26.72 3.75
CA VAL A 157 13.34 -25.63 4.36
C VAL A 157 13.00 -24.31 3.69
N VAL A 158 12.80 -23.25 4.47
CA VAL A 158 12.82 -21.86 4.02
C VAL A 158 14.16 -21.25 4.38
N HIS A 159 14.83 -20.62 3.40
CA HIS A 159 16.06 -19.85 3.61
C HIS A 159 15.76 -18.36 3.43
N LEU A 160 15.74 -17.63 4.54
CA LEU A 160 15.56 -16.18 4.56
C LEU A 160 16.83 -15.45 4.09
N PRO A 161 16.75 -14.14 3.80
CA PRO A 161 17.83 -13.43 3.11
C PRO A 161 19.20 -13.57 3.78
N SER A 162 20.17 -14.04 2.99
CA SER A 162 21.58 -14.11 3.33
C SER A 162 22.15 -12.78 3.82
N LYS A 163 23.08 -12.85 4.77
CA LYS A 163 23.83 -11.69 5.27
C LYS A 163 24.86 -11.25 4.21
N PRO A 164 25.06 -9.94 3.99
CA PRO A 164 26.17 -9.47 3.16
C PRO A 164 27.48 -9.83 3.85
N GLY A 165 28.37 -10.51 3.13
CA GLY A 165 29.70 -10.88 3.56
C GLY A 165 30.75 -10.30 2.63
N ARG A 166 31.97 -10.09 3.14
CA ARG A 166 33.12 -9.76 2.31
C ARG A 166 34.15 -10.86 2.45
N LEU A 167 34.56 -11.41 1.31
CA LEU A 167 35.66 -12.34 1.23
C LEU A 167 36.86 -11.60 0.66
N ARG A 168 37.96 -11.56 1.42
CA ARG A 168 39.23 -11.02 0.96
C ARG A 168 40.26 -12.14 0.90
N ILE A 169 40.78 -12.42 -0.29
CA ILE A 169 41.87 -13.36 -0.52
C ILE A 169 43.00 -12.60 -1.20
N GLY A 170 44.05 -12.29 -0.44
CA GLY A 170 45.15 -11.45 -0.93
C GLY A 170 44.65 -10.07 -1.36
N PRO A 171 44.95 -9.61 -2.60
CA PRO A 171 44.49 -8.32 -3.12
C PRO A 171 43.04 -8.34 -3.63
N TYR A 172 42.39 -9.49 -3.70
CA TYR A 172 41.04 -9.63 -4.24
C TYR A 172 39.99 -9.50 -3.14
N GLU A 173 38.99 -8.63 -3.37
CA GLU A 173 37.83 -8.47 -2.49
C GLU A 173 36.56 -8.76 -3.30
N ALA A 174 35.73 -9.68 -2.79
CA ALA A 174 34.43 -10.01 -3.36
C ALA A 174 33.32 -9.80 -2.32
N GLN A 175 32.23 -9.17 -2.75
CA GLN A 175 30.99 -9.12 -1.96
C GLN A 175 30.18 -10.38 -2.22
N LEU A 176 29.84 -11.09 -1.16
CA LEU A 176 29.09 -12.35 -1.21
C LEU A 176 27.80 -12.22 -0.41
N ARG A 177 26.83 -13.07 -0.71
CA ARG A 177 25.66 -13.30 0.13
C ARG A 177 25.87 -14.61 0.88
N LEU A 178 26.17 -14.52 2.18
CA LEU A 178 26.45 -15.69 3.01
C LEU A 178 25.13 -16.24 3.59
N PRO A 179 24.83 -17.54 3.40
CA PRO A 179 23.65 -18.15 4.00
C PRO A 179 23.59 -17.92 5.50
N ASP A 180 22.42 -17.50 5.98
CA ASP A 180 22.21 -17.23 7.40
C ASP A 180 21.48 -18.42 8.02
N PHE A 181 22.24 -19.39 8.54
CA PHE A 181 21.71 -20.65 9.04
C PHE A 181 20.72 -20.46 10.21
N GLU A 182 20.86 -19.39 10.99
CA GLU A 182 19.91 -19.04 12.06
C GLU A 182 18.53 -18.63 11.53
N ARG A 183 18.47 -18.24 10.25
CA ARG A 183 17.24 -17.82 9.56
C ARG A 183 16.78 -18.86 8.54
N MET A 184 17.31 -20.08 8.63
CA MET A 184 16.77 -21.24 7.94
C MET A 184 15.78 -21.96 8.84
N GLN A 185 14.56 -22.18 8.37
CA GLN A 185 13.53 -22.87 9.12
C GLN A 185 13.10 -24.13 8.38
N ARG A 186 13.01 -25.26 9.10
CA ARG A 186 12.45 -26.49 8.56
C ARG A 186 10.93 -26.38 8.53
N LEU A 187 10.34 -26.68 7.38
CA LEU A 187 8.89 -26.76 7.23
C LEU A 187 8.40 -28.16 7.65
N PRO A 188 7.21 -28.25 8.28
CA PRO A 188 6.62 -29.52 8.70
C PRO A 188 6.25 -30.44 7.52
#